data_AF-A0A8J7CK96-F1
#
_entry.id   AF-A0A8J7CK96-F1
#
_cell.length_a   1.000
_cell.length_b   1.000
_cell.length_c   1.000
_cell.angle_alpha   90.00
_cell.angle_beta   90.00
_cell.angle_gamma   90.00
#
_symmetry.space_group_name_H-M   'P 1'
#
loop_
_entity.id
_entity.type
_entity.pdbx_description
1 polymer ?
#
loop_
_entity_poly.entity_id
_entity_poly.type
_entity_poly.pdbx_seq_one_letter_code
_entity_poly.pdbx_strand_id
1 'polypeptide(L)'
;MFGRLTKAMIARREARLGLRFPHVHRIAETSPRLLMRYGRFLSFLDPNQDVPPEAYHLARIRGAMAGDCAASLEAEIARAKAGGLREGLLREFLTAAPGELPGPLADVMRLADAVVRDRRDDPEARDRVRAAFGEDGLIELSYAMNGAALIPGLRRSMGFCGTPDPGALARLAAQEAPQ
;
A
#
# COMPACT_ATOMS: atom_id res chain seq x y z
N MET A 1 -24.79 6.94 -20.36
CA MET A 1 -23.39 6.96 -20.85
C MET A 1 -22.35 6.85 -19.73
N PHE A 2 -22.49 7.59 -18.62
CA PHE A 2 -21.51 7.64 -17.53
C PHE A 2 -21.11 6.26 -16.94
N GLY A 3 -22.08 5.36 -16.71
CA GLY A 3 -21.82 4.04 -16.11
C GLY A 3 -20.96 3.10 -16.97
N ARG A 4 -21.00 3.18 -18.31
CA ARG A 4 -20.19 2.34 -19.20
C ARG A 4 -18.73 2.77 -19.21
N LEU A 5 -18.48 4.08 -19.22
CA LEU A 5 -17.13 4.65 -19.18
C LEU A 5 -16.44 4.31 -17.85
N THR A 6 -17.16 4.49 -16.73
CA THR A 6 -16.65 4.15 -15.40
C THR A 6 -16.28 2.67 -15.26
N LYS A 7 -17.15 1.76 -15.74
CA LYS A 7 -16.87 0.31 -15.73
C LYS A 7 -15.63 -0.03 -16.57
N ALA A 8 -15.48 0.58 -17.74
CA ALA A 8 -14.29 0.40 -18.59
C ALA A 8 -13.01 0.91 -17.92
N MET A 9 -13.06 2.04 -17.21
CA MET A 9 -11.91 2.57 -16.46
C MET A 9 -11.48 1.64 -15.32
N ILE A 10 -12.45 1.09 -14.59
CA ILE A 10 -12.18 0.11 -13.51
C ILE A 10 -11.56 -1.15 -14.12
N ALA A 11 -12.17 -1.72 -15.17
CA ALA A 11 -11.68 -2.92 -15.84
C ALA A 11 -10.26 -2.75 -16.40
N ARG A 12 -9.93 -1.57 -16.96
CA ARG A 12 -8.57 -1.26 -17.43
C ARG A 12 -7.54 -1.28 -16.29
N ARG A 13 -7.90 -0.74 -15.11
CA ARG A 13 -7.04 -0.77 -13.93
C ARG A 13 -6.87 -2.18 -13.38
N GLU A 14 -7.97 -2.94 -13.30
CA GLU A 14 -7.97 -4.35 -12.91
C GLU A 14 -7.07 -5.18 -13.82
N ALA A 15 -7.20 -5.02 -15.15
CA ALA A 15 -6.36 -5.69 -16.14
C ALA A 15 -4.87 -5.32 -16.01
N ARG A 16 -4.54 -4.04 -15.77
CA ARG A 16 -3.15 -3.62 -15.57
C ARG A 16 -2.50 -4.25 -14.34
N LEU A 17 -3.27 -4.44 -13.26
CA LEU A 17 -2.75 -4.97 -12.00
C LEU A 17 -2.96 -6.48 -11.86
N GLY A 18 -3.70 -7.13 -12.76
CA GLY A 18 -4.06 -8.54 -12.65
C GLY A 18 -5.00 -8.86 -11.47
N LEU A 19 -5.69 -7.85 -10.92
CA LEU A 19 -6.49 -7.96 -9.70
C LEU A 19 -7.91 -7.45 -9.90
N ARG A 20 -8.84 -7.94 -9.08
CA ARG A 20 -10.23 -7.43 -9.04
C ARG A 20 -10.47 -6.56 -7.82
N PHE A 21 -11.24 -5.49 -8.00
CA PHE A 21 -11.60 -4.52 -6.96
C PHE A 21 -13.12 -4.46 -6.78
N PRO A 22 -13.75 -5.50 -6.22
CA PRO A 22 -15.21 -5.60 -6.11
C PRO A 22 -15.82 -4.44 -5.29
N HIS A 23 -15.09 -3.89 -4.32
CA HIS A 23 -15.54 -2.72 -3.55
C HIS A 23 -15.65 -1.47 -4.43
N VAL A 24 -14.77 -1.29 -5.42
CA VAL A 24 -14.81 -0.15 -6.34
C VAL A 24 -15.99 -0.28 -7.31
N HIS A 25 -16.26 -1.50 -7.80
CA HIS A 25 -17.48 -1.77 -8.58
C HIS A 25 -18.73 -1.44 -7.78
N ARG A 26 -18.81 -1.86 -6.51
CA ARG A 26 -19.93 -1.54 -5.63
C ARG A 26 -20.14 -0.04 -5.44
N ILE A 27 -19.06 0.73 -5.23
CA ILE A 27 -19.15 2.19 -5.13
C ILE A 27 -19.67 2.79 -6.44
N ALA A 28 -19.14 2.34 -7.58
CA ALA A 28 -19.51 2.82 -8.91
C ALA A 28 -20.99 2.56 -9.24
N GLU A 29 -21.51 1.40 -8.87
CA GLU A 29 -22.91 1.01 -9.04
C GLU A 29 -23.85 1.79 -8.12
N THR A 30 -23.37 2.16 -6.93
CA THR A 30 -24.17 2.85 -5.92
C THR A 30 -24.24 4.36 -6.18
N SER A 31 -23.09 5.02 -6.41
CA SER A 31 -23.04 6.48 -6.56
C SER A 31 -21.79 6.96 -7.30
N PRO A 32 -21.94 7.61 -8.48
CA PRO A 32 -20.85 8.29 -9.17
C PRO A 32 -20.13 9.33 -8.32
N ARG A 33 -20.86 10.03 -7.43
CA ARG A 33 -20.30 11.03 -6.51
C ARG A 33 -19.35 10.38 -5.50
N LEU A 34 -19.76 9.24 -4.91
CA LEU A 34 -18.91 8.51 -3.96
C LEU A 34 -17.70 7.91 -4.68
N LEU A 35 -17.85 7.44 -5.91
CA LEU A 35 -16.72 6.95 -6.70
C LEU A 35 -15.71 8.06 -6.98
N MET A 36 -16.19 9.24 -7.39
CA MET A 36 -15.32 10.40 -7.61
C MET A 36 -14.59 10.79 -6.32
N ARG A 37 -15.29 10.78 -5.16
CA ARG A 37 -14.67 11.06 -3.86
C ARG A 37 -13.59 10.02 -3.52
N TYR A 38 -13.87 8.74 -3.73
CA TYR A 38 -12.91 7.66 -3.55
C TYR A 38 -11.69 7.81 -4.45
N GLY A 39 -11.89 8.11 -5.74
CA GLY A 39 -10.79 8.34 -6.68
C GLY A 39 -9.91 9.53 -6.31
N ARG A 40 -10.51 10.66 -5.93
CA ARG A 40 -9.77 11.85 -5.45
C ARG A 40 -9.00 11.57 -4.17
N PHE A 41 -9.62 10.83 -3.25
CA PHE A 41 -8.97 10.44 -2.00
C PHE A 41 -7.74 9.57 -2.23
N LEU A 42 -7.84 8.57 -3.11
CA LEU A 42 -6.68 7.75 -3.50
C LEU A 42 -5.60 8.61 -4.18
N SER A 43 -5.98 9.51 -5.08
CA SER A 43 -5.02 10.39 -5.77
C SER A 43 -4.30 11.35 -4.83
N PHE A 44 -4.96 11.76 -3.74
CA PHE A 44 -4.37 12.64 -2.74
C PHE A 44 -3.32 11.93 -1.88
N LEU A 45 -3.49 10.63 -1.63
CA LEU A 45 -2.61 9.80 -0.79
C LEU A 45 -1.56 9.01 -1.57
N ASP A 46 -1.39 9.32 -2.85
CA ASP A 46 -0.46 8.63 -3.75
C ASP A 46 0.55 9.62 -4.40
N PRO A 47 1.12 10.64 -3.71
CA PRO A 47 2.30 11.32 -4.21
C PRO A 47 3.49 10.36 -4.12
N ASN A 48 4.23 10.22 -5.22
CA ASN A 48 5.44 9.39 -5.34
C ASN A 48 6.43 10.16 -6.23
N GLN A 49 7.04 11.19 -5.68
CA GLN A 49 7.88 12.14 -6.40
C GLN A 49 9.17 12.46 -5.64
N ASP A 50 9.13 12.46 -4.30
CA ASP A 50 10.20 13.00 -3.47
C ASP A 50 11.09 11.91 -2.85
N VAL A 51 10.73 10.62 -2.97
CA VAL A 51 11.55 9.50 -2.49
C VAL A 51 11.81 8.43 -3.57
N PRO A 52 12.87 7.61 -3.42
CA PRO A 52 13.09 6.45 -4.28
C PRO A 52 11.89 5.46 -4.24
N PRO A 53 11.56 4.80 -5.37
CA PRO A 53 10.45 3.85 -5.44
C PRO A 53 10.48 2.76 -4.36
N GLU A 54 11.68 2.31 -3.96
CA GLU A 54 11.87 1.34 -2.89
C GLU A 54 11.32 1.82 -1.55
N ALA A 55 11.63 3.06 -1.16
CA ALA A 55 11.17 3.64 0.10
C ALA A 55 9.65 3.86 0.08
N TYR A 56 9.13 4.37 -1.04
CA TYR A 56 7.70 4.58 -1.25
C TYR A 56 6.91 3.28 -1.12
N HIS A 57 7.28 2.27 -1.91
CA HIS A 57 6.56 0.99 -1.93
C HIS A 57 6.74 0.21 -0.63
N LEU A 58 7.89 0.29 0.03
CA LEU A 58 8.08 -0.28 1.36
C LEU A 58 7.08 0.29 2.36
N ALA A 59 6.97 1.63 2.46
CA ALA A 59 6.03 2.28 3.37
C ALA A 59 4.57 1.85 3.12
N ARG A 60 4.17 1.74 1.84
CA ARG A 60 2.83 1.26 1.47
C ARG A 60 2.61 -0.20 1.83
N ILE A 61 3.57 -1.08 1.56
CA ILE A 61 3.47 -2.50 1.86
C ILE A 61 3.32 -2.70 3.37
N ARG A 62 4.15 -2.03 4.20
CA ARG A 62 4.03 -2.07 5.67
C ARG A 62 2.67 -1.54 6.14
N GLY A 63 2.19 -0.46 5.52
CA GLY A 63 0.84 0.07 5.72
C GLY A 63 -0.26 -0.98 5.48
N ALA A 64 -0.22 -1.66 4.33
CA ALA A 64 -1.20 -2.69 3.99
C ALA A 64 -1.10 -3.93 4.90
N MET A 65 0.10 -4.34 5.30
CA MET A 65 0.33 -5.43 6.25
C MET A 65 -0.33 -5.16 7.60
N ALA A 66 -0.24 -3.93 8.11
CA ALA A 66 -0.86 -3.54 9.39
C ALA A 66 -2.40 -3.67 9.40
N GLY A 67 -3.05 -3.61 8.22
CA GLY A 67 -4.50 -3.71 8.12
C GLY A 67 -5.07 -5.13 8.05
N ASP A 68 -4.20 -6.15 8.04
CA ASP A 68 -4.57 -7.58 8.04
C ASP A 68 -5.66 -7.92 7.01
N CYS A 69 -5.35 -7.62 5.75
CA CYS A 69 -6.26 -7.78 4.61
C CYS A 69 -5.47 -8.26 3.38
N ALA A 70 -5.51 -9.57 3.12
CA ALA A 70 -4.72 -10.21 2.06
C ALA A 70 -4.86 -9.51 0.71
N ALA A 71 -6.10 -9.24 0.28
CA ALA A 71 -6.35 -8.58 -0.99
C ALA A 71 -5.92 -7.10 -1.04
N SER A 72 -5.66 -6.45 0.10
CA SER A 72 -5.08 -5.10 0.12
C SER A 72 -3.56 -5.19 -0.02
N LEU A 73 -2.94 -6.18 0.63
CA LEU A 73 -1.52 -6.46 0.48
C LEU A 73 -1.18 -6.88 -0.96
N GLU A 74 -1.95 -7.78 -1.56
CA GLU A 74 -1.84 -8.15 -2.98
C GLU A 74 -1.88 -6.93 -3.91
N ALA A 75 -2.78 -5.98 -3.62
CA ALA A 75 -2.92 -4.76 -4.41
C ALA A 75 -1.67 -3.87 -4.32
N GLU A 76 -1.04 -3.77 -3.15
CA GLU A 76 0.21 -3.01 -2.99
C GLU A 76 1.41 -3.72 -3.61
N ILE A 77 1.49 -5.06 -3.54
CA ILE A 77 2.50 -5.85 -4.26
C ILE A 77 2.37 -5.63 -5.77
N ALA A 78 1.15 -5.75 -6.32
CA ALA A 78 0.91 -5.53 -7.75
C ALA A 78 1.26 -4.09 -8.18
N ARG A 79 0.99 -3.10 -7.32
CA ARG A 79 1.39 -1.69 -7.56
C ARG A 79 2.90 -1.52 -7.56
N ALA A 80 3.60 -2.11 -6.60
CA ALA A 80 5.05 -2.06 -6.53
C ALA A 80 5.71 -2.69 -7.77
N LYS A 81 5.21 -3.85 -8.22
CA LYS A 81 5.64 -4.46 -9.50
C LYS A 81 5.38 -3.54 -10.69
N ALA A 82 4.18 -2.97 -10.78
CA ALA A 82 3.83 -2.04 -11.85
C ALA A 82 4.61 -0.71 -11.80
N GLY A 83 5.18 -0.36 -10.65
CA GLY A 83 6.11 0.75 -10.43
C GLY A 83 7.57 0.42 -10.72
N GLY A 84 7.88 -0.82 -11.11
CA GLY A 84 9.24 -1.25 -11.46
C GLY A 84 10.09 -1.74 -10.28
N LEU A 85 9.48 -2.01 -9.13
CA LEU A 85 10.21 -2.58 -8.00
C LEU A 85 10.73 -3.98 -8.35
N ARG A 86 12.01 -4.24 -8.09
CA ARG A 86 12.66 -5.52 -8.37
C ARG A 86 12.04 -6.63 -7.52
N GLU A 87 11.79 -7.80 -8.13
CA GLU A 87 11.14 -8.94 -7.47
C GLU A 87 11.84 -9.39 -6.18
N GLY A 88 13.18 -9.38 -6.15
CA GLY A 88 13.95 -9.73 -4.95
C GLY A 88 13.69 -8.83 -3.73
N LEU A 89 13.39 -7.55 -3.94
CA LEU A 89 13.09 -6.62 -2.84
C LEU A 89 11.70 -6.83 -2.24
N LEU A 90 10.73 -7.30 -3.02
CA LEU A 90 9.36 -7.52 -2.53
C LEU A 90 9.34 -8.58 -1.44
N ARG A 91 10.07 -9.68 -1.65
CA ARG A 91 10.21 -10.72 -0.63
C ARG A 91 10.83 -10.16 0.64
N GLU A 92 11.94 -9.41 0.51
CA GLU A 92 12.59 -8.77 1.64
C GLU A 92 11.63 -7.85 2.42
N PHE A 93 10.83 -7.02 1.73
CA PHE A 93 9.88 -6.11 2.40
C PHE A 93 8.77 -6.83 3.17
N LEU A 94 8.37 -8.01 2.70
CA LEU A 94 7.34 -8.84 3.33
C LEU A 94 7.88 -9.64 4.52
N THR A 95 9.14 -10.08 4.46
CA THR A 95 9.71 -10.99 5.47
C THR A 95 10.69 -10.35 6.43
N ALA A 96 11.20 -9.15 6.13
CA ALA A 96 12.22 -8.51 6.95
C ALA A 96 11.75 -8.26 8.38
N ALA A 97 12.59 -8.65 9.33
CA ALA A 97 12.49 -8.27 10.73
C ALA A 97 13.05 -6.85 10.95
N PRO A 98 12.66 -6.16 12.05
CA PRO A 98 13.22 -4.86 12.41
C PRO A 98 14.75 -4.84 12.36
N GLY A 99 15.32 -3.95 11.54
CA GLY A 99 16.76 -3.76 11.39
C GLY A 99 17.45 -4.62 10.32
N GLU A 100 16.73 -5.48 9.59
CA GLU A 100 17.33 -6.32 8.54
C GLU A 100 17.50 -5.60 7.19
N LEU A 101 16.70 -4.57 6.91
CA LEU A 101 16.82 -3.81 5.66
C LEU A 101 18.03 -2.86 5.71
N PRO A 102 18.75 -2.68 4.59
CA PRO A 102 19.92 -1.81 4.58
C PRO A 102 19.53 -0.32 4.56
N GLY A 103 20.38 0.49 5.20
CA GLY A 103 20.35 1.95 5.08
C GLY A 103 19.00 2.57 5.46
N PRO A 104 18.56 3.63 4.75
CA PRO A 104 17.33 4.34 5.07
C PRO A 104 16.05 3.48 5.05
N LEU A 105 16.06 2.32 4.37
CA LEU A 105 14.89 1.44 4.28
C LEU A 105 14.53 0.82 5.64
N ALA A 106 15.52 0.50 6.49
CA ALA A 106 15.25 0.04 7.85
C ALA A 106 14.52 1.09 8.68
N ASP A 107 14.89 2.37 8.52
CA ASP A 107 14.24 3.46 9.24
C ASP A 107 12.83 3.73 8.72
N VAL A 108 12.60 3.62 7.40
CA VAL A 108 11.24 3.67 6.82
C VAL A 108 10.37 2.55 7.35
N MET A 109 10.87 1.31 7.36
CA MET A 109 10.12 0.17 7.90
C MET A 109 9.81 0.36 9.38
N ARG A 110 10.80 0.80 10.18
CA ARG A 110 10.63 1.05 11.61
C ARG A 110 9.59 2.13 11.88
N LEU A 111 9.65 3.24 11.13
CA LEU A 111 8.68 4.33 11.25
C LEU A 111 7.28 3.87 10.84
N ALA A 112 7.16 3.19 9.70
CA ALA A 112 5.87 2.70 9.21
C ALA A 112 5.24 1.73 10.21
N ASP A 113 6.00 0.75 10.70
CA ASP A 113 5.53 -0.20 11.70
C ASP A 113 5.10 0.50 13.00
N ALA A 114 5.91 1.41 13.52
CA ALA A 114 5.57 2.16 14.72
C ALA A 114 4.25 2.93 14.56
N VAL A 115 4.08 3.63 13.44
CA VAL A 115 2.91 4.50 13.19
C VAL A 115 1.65 3.71 12.86
N VAL A 116 1.72 2.77 11.90
CA VAL A 116 0.50 2.14 11.36
C VAL A 116 0.13 0.82 12.04
N ARG A 117 1.13 0.04 12.51
CA ARG A 117 0.90 -1.23 13.22
C ARG A 117 0.75 -0.97 14.71
N ASP A 118 1.75 -0.32 15.31
CA ASP A 118 1.83 -0.18 16.77
C ASP A 118 1.10 1.07 17.29
N ARG A 119 0.70 1.99 16.39
CA ARG A 119 -0.03 3.23 16.70
C ARG A 119 0.69 4.10 17.73
N ARG A 120 2.00 4.19 17.61
CA ARG A 120 2.88 4.96 18.49
C ARG A 120 3.75 5.92 17.68
N ASP A 121 4.31 6.91 18.36
CA ASP A 121 5.35 7.74 17.77
C ASP A 121 6.72 7.03 17.79
N ASP A 122 7.59 7.38 16.84
CA ASP A 122 9.00 7.01 16.83
C ASP A 122 9.85 8.21 16.33
N PRO A 123 10.18 9.16 17.22
CA PRO A 123 10.91 10.37 16.87
C PRO A 123 12.26 10.08 16.22
N GLU A 124 12.98 9.09 16.74
CA GLU A 124 14.28 8.71 16.18
C GLU A 124 14.14 8.18 14.75
N ALA A 125 13.08 7.41 14.45
CA ALA A 125 12.90 6.86 13.10
C ALA A 125 12.54 7.98 12.14
N ARG A 126 11.65 8.86 12.58
CA ARG A 126 11.27 10.06 11.85
C ARG A 126 12.48 10.95 11.54
N ASP A 127 13.35 11.19 12.51
CA ASP A 127 14.53 12.05 12.31
C ASP A 127 15.53 11.42 11.34
N ARG A 128 15.72 10.09 11.38
CA ARG A 128 16.57 9.38 10.41
C ARG A 128 15.97 9.34 9.01
N VAL A 129 14.66 9.15 8.89
CA VAL A 129 13.93 9.24 7.60
C VAL A 129 14.06 10.66 7.04
N ARG A 130 13.85 11.70 7.86
CA ARG A 130 14.02 13.11 7.46
C ARG A 130 15.46 13.40 7.03
N ALA A 131 16.45 12.88 7.73
CA ALA A 131 17.85 13.06 7.36
C ALA A 131 18.19 12.42 6.00
N ALA A 132 17.54 11.30 5.66
CA ALA A 132 17.78 10.58 4.40
C ALA A 132 17.02 11.19 3.20
N PHE A 133 15.80 11.69 3.41
CA PHE A 133 14.89 12.06 2.31
C PHE A 133 14.38 13.51 2.37
N GLY A 134 14.82 14.30 3.36
CA GLY A 134 14.31 15.64 3.60
C GLY A 134 12.89 15.66 4.19
N GLU A 135 12.36 16.87 4.37
CA GLU A 135 11.01 17.06 4.92
C GLU A 135 9.93 16.62 3.93
N ASP A 136 10.10 16.93 2.65
CA ASP A 136 9.16 16.54 1.59
C ASP A 136 9.03 15.01 1.49
N GLY A 137 10.16 14.29 1.50
CA GLY A 137 10.17 12.84 1.52
C GLY A 137 9.54 12.23 2.79
N LEU A 138 9.75 12.82 3.96
CA LEU A 138 9.08 12.39 5.20
C LEU A 138 7.55 12.55 5.10
N ILE A 139 7.08 13.69 4.56
CA ILE A 139 5.65 13.97 4.37
C ILE A 139 5.05 12.98 3.36
N GLU A 140 5.74 12.75 2.25
CA GLU A 140 5.34 11.79 1.22
C GLU A 140 5.20 10.36 1.79
N LEU A 141 6.21 9.89 2.54
CA LEU A 141 6.18 8.58 3.19
C LEU A 141 5.06 8.47 4.24
N SER A 142 4.75 9.57 4.92
CA SER A 142 3.64 9.64 5.88
C SER A 142 2.29 9.43 5.18
N TYR A 143 2.09 10.01 3.99
CA TYR A 143 0.91 9.72 3.16
C TYR A 143 0.90 8.28 2.66
N ALA A 144 2.04 7.75 2.22
CA ALA A 144 2.18 6.40 1.69
C ALA A 144 1.75 5.32 2.71
N MET A 145 2.34 5.33 3.91
CA MET A 145 2.07 4.32 4.94
C MET A 145 0.62 4.39 5.45
N ASN A 146 0.11 5.59 5.73
CA ASN A 146 -1.23 5.77 6.28
C ASN A 146 -2.31 5.54 5.21
N GLY A 147 -2.03 5.95 3.97
CA GLY A 147 -2.94 5.74 2.87
C GLY A 147 -3.17 4.27 2.57
N ALA A 148 -2.11 3.46 2.60
CA ALA A 148 -2.22 2.01 2.45
C ALA A 148 -2.91 1.34 3.66
N ALA A 149 -2.64 1.81 4.89
CA ALA A 149 -3.26 1.26 6.11
C ALA A 149 -4.77 1.53 6.23
N LEU A 150 -5.27 2.58 5.58
CA LEU A 150 -6.69 2.95 5.65
C LEU A 150 -7.60 2.07 4.76
N ILE A 151 -7.10 1.61 3.61
CA ILE A 151 -7.90 0.85 2.64
C ILE A 151 -8.48 -0.45 3.22
N PRO A 152 -7.74 -1.25 4.01
CA PRO A 152 -8.29 -2.37 4.77
C PRO A 152 -9.52 -2.02 5.61
N GLY A 153 -9.48 -0.91 6.37
CA GLY A 153 -10.60 -0.46 7.19
C GLY A 153 -11.84 -0.11 6.36
N LEU A 154 -11.64 0.62 5.26
CA LEU A 154 -12.73 0.95 4.33
C LEU A 154 -13.34 -0.33 3.75
N ARG A 155 -12.52 -1.24 3.22
CA ARG A 155 -13.01 -2.51 2.66
C ARG A 155 -13.73 -3.35 3.69
N ARG A 156 -13.20 -3.45 4.91
CA ARG A 156 -13.80 -4.20 6.01
C ARG A 156 -15.16 -3.63 6.39
N SER A 157 -15.27 -2.31 6.53
CA SER A 157 -16.55 -1.64 6.82
C SER A 157 -17.62 -1.87 5.74
N MET A 158 -17.19 -2.11 4.50
CA MET A 158 -18.06 -2.40 3.36
C MET A 158 -18.28 -3.90 3.10
N GLY A 159 -17.62 -4.80 3.86
CA GLY A 159 -17.73 -6.26 3.68
C GLY A 159 -16.84 -6.87 2.58
N PHE A 160 -15.78 -6.20 2.14
CA PHE A 160 -14.90 -6.63 1.03
C PHE A 160 -13.48 -7.08 1.43
N CYS A 161 -13.19 -7.19 2.73
CA CYS A 161 -11.88 -7.65 3.21
C CYS A 161 -11.84 -9.18 3.46
N GLY A 162 -13.01 -9.83 3.55
CA GLY A 162 -13.08 -11.26 3.90
C GLY A 162 -12.64 -11.52 5.35
N THR A 163 -12.49 -12.81 5.68
CA THR A 163 -11.92 -13.25 6.95
C THR A 163 -10.40 -13.05 6.94
N PRO A 164 -9.79 -12.61 8.06
CA PRO A 164 -8.33 -12.66 8.21
C PRO A 164 -7.76 -14.02 7.80
N ASP A 165 -6.66 -14.00 7.04
CA ASP A 165 -5.94 -15.19 6.63
C ASP A 165 -4.51 -15.12 7.18
N PRO A 166 -4.23 -15.78 8.32
CA PRO A 166 -2.91 -15.79 8.93
C PRO A 166 -1.80 -16.33 8.00
N GLY A 167 -2.16 -17.14 7.00
CA GLY A 167 -1.21 -17.69 6.02
C GLY A 167 -0.99 -16.80 4.81
N ALA A 168 -1.77 -15.73 4.62
CA ALA A 168 -1.70 -14.90 3.42
C ALA A 168 -0.32 -14.29 3.22
N LEU A 169 0.27 -13.72 4.26
CA LEU A 169 1.60 -13.09 4.18
C LEU A 169 2.66 -14.11 3.75
N ALA A 170 2.69 -15.29 4.38
CA ALA A 170 3.64 -16.34 4.04
C ALA A 170 3.46 -16.83 2.60
N ARG A 171 2.22 -17.02 2.15
CA ARG A 171 1.91 -17.43 0.76
C ARG A 171 2.33 -16.37 -0.25
N LEU A 172 2.07 -15.09 0.02
CA LEU A 172 2.48 -13.99 -0.84
C LEU A 172 4.00 -13.86 -0.89
N ALA A 173 4.69 -13.93 0.25
CA ALA A 173 6.14 -13.92 0.28
C ALA A 173 6.78 -15.12 -0.46
N ALA A 174 6.15 -16.29 -0.44
CA ALA A 174 6.61 -17.46 -1.19
C ALA A 174 6.44 -17.30 -2.72
N GLN A 175 5.46 -16.54 -3.18
CA GLN A 175 5.25 -16.23 -4.60
C GLN A 175 6.32 -15.28 -5.17
N GLU A 176 6.99 -14.52 -4.29
CA GLU A 176 8.07 -13.59 -4.65
C GLU A 176 9.48 -14.23 -4.53
N ALA A 177 9.58 -15.56 -4.39
CA ALA A 177 10.87 -16.24 -4.37
C ALA A 177 11.53 -16.17 -5.76
N PRO A 178 12.86 -15.88 -5.85
CA PRO A 178 13.56 -15.94 -7.12
C PRO A 178 13.47 -17.35 -7.70
N GLN A 179 13.15 -17.44 -9.00
CA GLN A 179 13.22 -18.68 -9.78
C GLN A 179 14.67 -19.08 -10.04
#